data_AF-A0A478FUQ0-F1
#
_entry.id   AF-A0A478FUQ0-F1
#
_cell.length_a   1.000
_cell.length_b   1.000
_cell.length_c   1.000
_cell.angle_alpha   90.00
_cell.angle_beta   90.00
_cell.angle_gamma   90.00
#
_symmetry.space_group_name_H-M   'P 1'
#
loop_
_entity.id
_entity.type
_entity.pdbx_description
1 polymer ?
#
loop_
_entity_poly.entity_id
_entity_poly.type
_entity_poly.pdbx_seq_one_letter_code
_entity_poly.pdbx_strand_id
1 'polypeptide(L)'
;MYSSKTLATVIAGSAVFIWISFGIYVIQSRKVSVSRNPRVRHRYQSGRRFSGRKFIKNPQAGTFGFDFQKHFIDTSDKANVSWWSWSYKRFSSSREDAFNSRRISFEFQSIKSVDDLKERCSEAYKKKTREEISPINRNIKQEKYESDIWTYCSVEGGTPETIYEQGDRFIGRYKLGNVYQSSMISTRAVENGKFWRRQAIAFYGENGKGIGSEAKDEQAGFKKLYETDDRTIESLKELCEINYDISYSENSELAKETLRFCSLSGSINR
;
A
#
# COMPACT_ATOMS: atom_id res chain seq x y z
N MET A 1 -46.72 -49.83 44.25
CA MET A 1 -46.14 -48.73 43.46
C MET A 1 -44.63 -48.90 43.45
N TYR A 2 -44.05 -49.23 42.30
CA TYR A 2 -42.64 -49.63 42.17
C TYR A 2 -41.72 -48.41 42.18
N SER A 3 -40.73 -48.48 43.07
CA SER A 3 -39.62 -47.55 43.23
C SER A 3 -38.56 -47.82 42.16
N SER A 4 -38.28 -46.81 41.32
CA SER A 4 -37.25 -46.89 40.28
C SER A 4 -35.97 -46.24 40.80
N LYS A 5 -34.89 -47.02 40.94
CA LYS A 5 -33.58 -46.56 41.38
C LYS A 5 -32.75 -46.12 40.19
N THR A 6 -32.22 -44.91 40.28
CA THR A 6 -31.27 -44.27 39.37
C THR A 6 -29.91 -44.96 39.44
N LEU A 7 -29.32 -45.30 38.30
CA LEU A 7 -27.93 -45.75 38.20
C LEU A 7 -27.06 -44.60 37.67
N ALA A 8 -26.16 -44.09 38.51
CA ALA A 8 -25.16 -43.10 38.15
C ALA A 8 -23.85 -43.81 37.77
N THR A 9 -23.44 -43.67 36.50
CA THR A 9 -22.17 -44.22 36.01
C THR A 9 -21.07 -43.16 36.14
N VAL A 10 -20.12 -43.41 37.04
CA VAL A 10 -18.92 -42.58 37.22
C VAL A 10 -17.86 -43.07 36.24
N ILE A 11 -17.52 -42.25 35.25
CA ILE A 11 -16.39 -42.49 34.34
C ILE A 11 -15.14 -41.88 34.98
N ALA A 12 -14.24 -42.73 35.47
CA ALA A 12 -12.93 -42.33 35.94
C ALA A 12 -12.05 -41.90 34.75
N GLY A 13 -11.72 -40.61 34.69
CA GLY A 13 -10.88 -40.03 33.64
C GLY A 13 -9.39 -40.29 33.89
N SER A 14 -8.72 -40.87 32.89
CA SER A 14 -7.26 -40.95 32.83
C SER A 14 -6.71 -39.58 32.39
N ALA A 15 -6.04 -38.87 33.30
CA ALA A 15 -5.34 -37.64 32.99
C ALA A 15 -4.05 -37.95 32.21
N VAL A 16 -4.06 -37.68 30.90
CA VAL A 16 -2.86 -37.72 30.05
C VAL A 16 -2.13 -36.39 30.22
N PHE A 17 -1.05 -36.40 31.00
CA PHE A 17 -0.13 -35.26 31.12
C PHE A 17 0.73 -35.16 29.86
N ILE A 18 0.31 -34.35 28.89
CA ILE A 18 1.14 -33.98 27.75
C ILE A 18 2.13 -32.91 28.24
N TRP A 19 3.38 -33.33 28.48
CA TRP A 19 4.51 -32.41 28.66
C TRP A 19 4.80 -31.73 27.33
N ILE A 20 4.22 -30.55 27.12
CA ILE A 20 4.61 -29.66 26.02
C ILE A 20 5.89 -28.94 26.48
N SER A 21 7.04 -29.46 26.07
CA SER A 21 8.32 -28.80 26.22
C SER A 21 8.31 -27.50 25.41
N PHE A 22 8.02 -26.38 26.05
CA PHE A 22 8.26 -25.06 25.49
C PHE A 22 9.77 -24.83 25.42
N GLY A 23 10.38 -25.31 24.32
CA GLY A 23 11.72 -24.91 23.94
C GLY A 23 11.71 -23.41 23.70
N ILE A 24 12.38 -22.66 24.59
CA ILE A 24 12.62 -21.22 24.42
C ILE A 24 13.57 -21.09 23.23
N TYR A 25 13.00 -20.98 22.02
CA TYR A 25 13.74 -20.55 20.85
C TYR A 25 14.08 -19.08 21.06
N VAL A 26 15.31 -18.81 21.49
CA VAL A 26 15.90 -17.48 21.41
C VAL A 26 15.99 -17.13 19.93
N ILE A 27 15.02 -16.36 19.44
CA ILE A 27 15.00 -15.86 18.07
C ILE A 27 16.14 -14.85 17.98
N GLN A 28 17.27 -15.31 17.45
CA GLN A 28 18.44 -14.49 17.18
C GLN A 28 18.01 -13.36 16.23
N SER A 29 18.01 -12.13 16.75
CA SER A 29 17.65 -10.93 16.00
C SER A 29 18.52 -10.86 14.76
N ARG A 30 17.94 -11.03 13.57
CA ARG A 30 18.70 -10.93 12.32
C ARG A 30 19.28 -9.52 12.25
N LYS A 31 20.61 -9.42 12.27
CA LYS A 31 21.29 -8.17 11.95
C LYS A 31 21.04 -7.88 10.48
N VAL A 32 19.99 -7.10 10.21
CA VAL A 32 19.81 -6.44 8.91
C VAL A 32 20.90 -5.38 8.83
N SER A 33 22.06 -5.77 8.27
CA SER A 33 23.11 -4.87 7.85
C SER A 33 22.73 -4.34 6.47
N VAL A 34 22.10 -3.16 6.45
CA VAL A 34 21.91 -2.39 5.23
C VAL A 34 23.32 -2.03 4.71
N SER A 35 23.68 -2.57 3.56
CA SER A 35 24.99 -2.35 2.93
C SER A 35 25.09 -0.89 2.52
N ARG A 36 25.91 -0.10 3.24
CA ARG A 36 26.20 1.29 2.85
C ARG A 36 27.07 1.26 1.60
N ASN A 37 26.47 1.35 0.43
CA ASN A 37 27.20 1.54 -0.83
C ASN A 37 27.49 3.05 -1.03
N PRO A 38 28.74 3.52 -0.91
CA PRO A 38 29.06 4.94 -0.83
C PRO A 38 29.04 5.69 -2.17
N ARG A 39 28.30 5.22 -3.19
CA ARG A 39 28.39 5.79 -4.55
C ARG A 39 27.09 6.39 -5.07
N VAL A 40 27.23 7.66 -5.44
CA VAL A 40 26.32 8.55 -6.17
C VAL A 40 25.20 9.18 -5.33
N ARG A 41 25.54 10.28 -4.64
CA ARG A 41 24.55 11.26 -4.19
C ARG A 41 23.96 11.96 -5.42
N HIS A 42 22.93 11.38 -6.03
CA HIS A 42 22.09 12.12 -6.97
C HIS A 42 21.34 13.20 -6.18
N ARG A 43 21.97 14.38 -6.05
CA ARG A 43 21.35 15.57 -5.48
C ARG A 43 20.18 15.93 -6.40
N TYR A 44 18.98 15.65 -5.92
CA TYR A 44 17.74 15.74 -6.68
C TYR A 44 17.43 17.18 -7.07
N GLN A 45 17.75 17.54 -8.32
CA GLN A 45 17.22 18.78 -8.89
C GLN A 45 15.76 18.54 -9.26
N SER A 46 14.87 18.96 -8.37
CA SER A 46 13.44 19.05 -8.64
C SER A 46 13.21 19.99 -9.83
N GLY A 47 12.94 19.41 -11.00
CA GLY A 47 12.57 20.17 -12.19
C GLY A 47 11.41 21.12 -11.85
N ARG A 48 11.66 22.42 -12.03
CA ARG A 48 10.87 23.60 -11.62
C ARG A 48 9.40 23.69 -12.08
N ARG A 49 8.82 22.66 -12.71
CA ARG A 49 7.44 22.71 -13.25
C ARG A 49 6.33 22.16 -12.35
N PHE A 50 6.65 21.63 -11.17
CA PHE A 50 5.66 20.98 -10.30
C PHE A 50 5.54 21.56 -8.88
N SER A 51 6.27 22.63 -8.55
CA SER A 51 6.34 23.20 -7.19
C SER A 51 5.05 23.87 -6.69
N GLY A 52 4.01 23.97 -7.52
CA GLY A 52 2.72 24.57 -7.15
C GLY A 52 1.64 23.58 -6.70
N ARG A 53 1.79 22.28 -6.96
CA ARG A 53 0.72 21.31 -6.70
C ARG A 53 0.54 21.06 -5.21
N LYS A 54 -0.71 21.05 -4.77
CA LYS A 54 -1.09 20.77 -3.39
C LYS A 54 -1.67 19.37 -3.32
N PHE A 55 -1.07 18.58 -2.45
CA PHE A 55 -1.50 17.23 -2.13
C PHE A 55 -2.52 17.26 -0.99
N ILE A 56 -3.21 16.15 -0.75
CA ILE A 56 -4.22 16.05 0.31
C ILE A 56 -3.61 16.50 1.65
N LYS A 57 -4.24 17.49 2.29
CA LYS A 57 -3.73 18.09 3.53
C LYS A 57 -4.28 17.44 4.80
N ASN A 58 -5.57 17.13 4.81
CA ASN A 58 -6.28 16.64 5.99
C ASN A 58 -6.97 15.30 5.68
N PRO A 59 -6.21 14.24 5.36
CA PRO A 59 -6.82 12.95 5.08
C PRO A 59 -7.37 12.32 6.37
N GLN A 60 -8.45 11.55 6.24
CA GLN A 60 -9.02 10.79 7.36
C GLN A 60 -8.22 9.49 7.55
N ALA A 61 -7.75 9.22 8.76
CA ALA A 61 -7.01 7.99 9.07
C ALA A 61 -7.81 6.74 8.62
N GLY A 62 -7.11 5.79 8.01
CA GLY A 62 -7.72 4.55 7.52
C GLY A 62 -8.42 4.63 6.17
N THR A 63 -8.29 5.77 5.47
CA THR A 63 -8.84 5.96 4.13
C THR A 63 -7.76 5.96 3.06
N PHE A 64 -8.18 5.78 1.81
CA PHE A 64 -7.31 5.79 0.65
C PHE A 64 -6.52 7.09 0.51
N GLY A 65 -7.16 8.22 0.80
CA GLY A 65 -6.52 9.52 0.80
C GLY A 65 -5.44 9.66 1.89
N PHE A 66 -5.55 8.93 3.01
CA PHE A 66 -4.53 8.91 4.07
C PHE A 66 -3.33 8.08 3.67
N ASP A 67 -3.56 6.87 3.18
CA ASP A 67 -2.49 5.94 2.79
C ASP A 67 -1.61 6.52 1.69
N PHE A 68 -2.21 7.27 0.76
CA PHE A 68 -1.53 7.79 -0.42
C PHE A 68 -1.57 9.32 -0.52
N GLN A 69 -1.61 10.03 0.63
CA GLN A 69 -1.80 11.48 0.67
C GLN A 69 -0.84 12.28 -0.23
N LYS A 70 0.40 11.81 -0.46
CA LYS A 70 1.41 12.48 -1.31
C LYS A 70 1.37 12.09 -2.79
N HIS A 71 0.50 11.15 -3.16
CA HIS A 71 0.28 10.74 -4.55
C HIS A 71 -0.92 11.47 -5.15
N PHE A 72 -1.93 11.78 -4.33
CA PHE A 72 -3.19 12.34 -4.80
C PHE A 72 -3.27 13.87 -4.67
N ILE A 73 -3.89 14.49 -5.66
CA ILE A 73 -4.05 15.95 -5.71
C ILE A 73 -5.25 16.38 -4.86
N ASP A 74 -5.08 17.46 -4.10
CA ASP A 74 -6.14 18.03 -3.27
C ASP A 74 -7.25 18.61 -4.15
N THR A 75 -8.49 18.17 -3.92
CA THR A 75 -9.68 18.56 -4.68
C THR A 75 -10.23 19.93 -4.28
N SER A 76 -9.84 20.44 -3.10
CA SER A 76 -10.33 21.70 -2.54
C SER A 76 -9.36 22.88 -2.75
N ASP A 77 -8.08 22.60 -3.00
CA ASP A 77 -7.06 23.64 -3.09
C ASP A 77 -7.10 24.38 -4.45
N LYS A 78 -7.30 25.70 -4.39
CA LYS A 78 -7.36 26.58 -5.58
C LYS A 78 -6.05 26.60 -6.38
N ALA A 79 -4.91 26.24 -5.78
CA ALA A 79 -3.65 26.13 -6.51
C ALA A 79 -3.65 24.99 -7.55
N ASN A 80 -4.58 24.03 -7.44
CA ASN A 80 -4.64 22.86 -8.32
C ASN A 80 -5.58 23.02 -9.52
N VAL A 81 -6.19 24.19 -9.73
CA VAL A 81 -7.17 24.41 -10.82
C VAL A 81 -6.63 23.98 -12.19
N SER A 82 -5.42 24.41 -12.54
CA SER A 82 -4.80 24.07 -13.83
C SER A 82 -4.54 22.57 -14.00
N TRP A 83 -4.21 21.87 -12.90
CA TRP A 83 -4.00 20.44 -12.92
C TRP A 83 -5.31 19.68 -13.13
N TRP A 84 -6.37 20.08 -12.42
CA TRP A 84 -7.70 19.47 -12.56
C TRP A 84 -8.28 19.69 -13.96
N SER A 85 -8.11 20.87 -14.55
CA SER A 85 -8.49 21.12 -15.95
C SER A 85 -7.72 20.22 -16.92
N TRP A 86 -6.41 20.03 -16.70
CA TRP A 86 -5.60 19.11 -17.52
C TRP A 86 -6.06 17.65 -17.36
N SER A 87 -6.30 17.20 -16.12
CA SER A 87 -6.74 15.83 -15.84
C SER A 87 -8.11 15.55 -16.46
N TYR A 88 -9.06 16.48 -16.34
CA TYR A 88 -10.37 16.36 -16.96
C TYR A 88 -10.30 16.33 -18.49
N LYS A 89 -9.43 17.15 -19.11
CA LYS A 89 -9.21 17.10 -20.56
C LYS A 89 -8.72 15.72 -21.00
N ARG A 90 -7.76 15.15 -20.26
CA ARG A 90 -7.27 13.78 -20.51
C ARG A 90 -8.40 12.76 -20.37
N PHE A 91 -9.19 12.85 -19.31
CA PHE A 91 -10.36 11.99 -19.09
C PHE A 91 -11.38 12.07 -20.24
N SER A 92 -11.76 13.27 -20.68
CA SER A 92 -12.71 13.45 -21.79
C SER A 92 -12.19 12.83 -23.08
N SER A 93 -10.90 13.04 -23.40
CA SER A 93 -10.27 12.43 -24.58
C SER A 93 -10.26 10.90 -24.50
N SER A 94 -9.98 10.32 -23.33
CA SER A 94 -10.04 8.86 -23.14
C SER A 94 -11.46 8.30 -23.25
N ARG A 95 -12.49 9.08 -22.91
CA ARG A 95 -13.89 8.67 -23.05
C ARG A 95 -14.39 8.69 -24.48
N GLU A 96 -13.94 9.66 -25.28
CA GLU A 96 -14.33 9.78 -26.70
C GLU A 96 -13.73 8.68 -27.57
N ASP A 97 -12.59 8.12 -27.16
CA ASP A 97 -12.01 6.94 -27.80
C ASP A 97 -12.84 5.68 -27.48
N ALA A 98 -13.49 5.12 -28.50
CA ALA A 98 -14.36 3.96 -28.38
C ALA A 98 -13.68 2.75 -27.72
N PHE A 99 -12.35 2.58 -27.88
CA PHE A 99 -11.61 1.50 -27.25
C PHE A 99 -11.40 1.74 -25.76
N ASN A 100 -11.11 2.99 -25.38
CA ASN A 100 -10.86 3.38 -24.00
C ASN A 100 -12.15 3.61 -23.19
N SER A 101 -13.26 3.98 -23.83
CA SER A 101 -14.57 4.14 -23.19
C SER A 101 -15.03 2.87 -22.45
N ARG A 102 -14.71 1.68 -22.96
CA ARG A 102 -15.02 0.37 -22.34
C ARG A 102 -14.15 0.05 -21.12
N ARG A 103 -13.08 0.82 -20.92
CA ARG A 103 -12.11 0.64 -19.83
C ARG A 103 -12.43 1.48 -18.59
N ILE A 104 -13.21 2.55 -18.76
CA ILE A 104 -13.65 3.42 -17.67
C ILE A 104 -14.60 2.64 -16.74
N SER A 105 -14.32 2.72 -15.44
CA SER A 105 -15.14 2.19 -14.35
C SER A 105 -16.53 2.83 -14.35
N PHE A 106 -17.51 2.08 -13.82
CA PHE A 106 -18.89 2.58 -13.75
C PHE A 106 -18.96 3.91 -12.99
N GLU A 107 -18.13 4.06 -11.97
CA GLU A 107 -18.07 5.22 -11.12
C GLU A 107 -17.70 6.50 -11.88
N PHE A 108 -16.84 6.39 -12.90
CA PHE A 108 -16.35 7.53 -13.67
C PHE A 108 -17.20 7.83 -14.92
N GLN A 109 -18.14 6.96 -15.31
CA GLN A 109 -18.93 7.15 -16.54
C GLN A 109 -19.80 8.42 -16.53
N SER A 110 -20.28 8.85 -15.36
CA SER A 110 -21.19 9.99 -15.22
C SER A 110 -20.51 11.36 -15.22
N ILE A 111 -19.18 11.42 -15.25
CA ILE A 111 -18.41 12.67 -15.10
C ILE A 111 -18.57 13.52 -16.38
N LYS A 112 -19.09 14.74 -16.26
CA LYS A 112 -19.31 15.69 -17.37
C LYS A 112 -18.57 17.02 -17.18
N SER A 113 -17.93 17.22 -16.04
CA SER A 113 -17.23 18.47 -15.71
C SER A 113 -15.96 18.22 -14.89
N VAL A 114 -15.14 19.28 -14.76
CA VAL A 114 -13.98 19.27 -13.85
C VAL A 114 -14.42 19.08 -12.40
N ASP A 115 -15.56 19.65 -12.01
CA ASP A 115 -16.06 19.55 -10.64
C ASP A 115 -16.61 18.15 -10.35
N ASP A 116 -17.28 17.50 -11.31
CA ASP A 116 -17.71 16.09 -11.17
C ASP A 116 -16.51 15.16 -10.95
N LEU A 117 -15.39 15.40 -11.66
CA LEU A 117 -14.17 14.63 -11.50
C LEU A 117 -13.56 14.86 -10.11
N LYS A 118 -13.49 16.11 -9.65
CA LYS A 118 -13.00 16.45 -8.31
C LYS A 118 -13.85 15.83 -7.22
N GLU A 119 -15.17 15.87 -7.37
CA GLU A 119 -16.12 15.25 -6.46
C GLU A 119 -15.84 13.74 -6.38
N ARG A 120 -15.73 13.08 -7.53
CA ARG A 120 -15.49 11.63 -7.58
C ARG A 120 -14.15 11.21 -6.96
N CYS A 121 -13.08 11.96 -7.24
CA CYS A 121 -11.80 11.75 -6.59
C CYS A 121 -11.90 12.00 -5.08
N SER A 122 -12.65 13.04 -4.64
CA SER A 122 -12.84 13.32 -3.22
C SER A 122 -13.60 12.22 -2.49
N GLU A 123 -14.58 11.59 -3.13
CA GLU A 123 -15.28 10.42 -2.61
C GLU A 123 -14.34 9.23 -2.48
N ALA A 124 -13.55 8.95 -3.52
CA ALA A 124 -12.56 7.88 -3.53
C ALA A 124 -11.56 8.01 -2.37
N TYR A 125 -11.10 9.23 -2.08
CA TYR A 125 -10.16 9.49 -0.99
C TYR A 125 -10.71 9.13 0.39
N LYS A 126 -12.03 9.12 0.58
CA LYS A 126 -12.68 8.81 1.86
C LYS A 126 -12.96 7.32 2.03
N LYS A 127 -12.84 6.52 0.97
CA LYS A 127 -13.07 5.08 1.00
C LYS A 127 -11.94 4.36 1.72
N LYS A 128 -12.26 3.21 2.30
CA LYS A 128 -11.24 2.35 2.93
C LYS A 128 -10.43 1.61 1.87
N THR A 129 -9.10 1.73 1.92
CA THR A 129 -8.20 1.17 0.90
C THR A 129 -8.42 -0.33 0.68
N ARG A 130 -8.31 -1.13 1.75
CA ARG A 130 -8.33 -2.61 1.65
C ARG A 130 -9.72 -3.23 1.49
N GLU A 131 -10.77 -2.46 1.67
CA GLU A 131 -12.15 -2.96 1.60
C GLU A 131 -12.80 -2.54 0.28
N GLU A 132 -12.58 -1.29 -0.14
CA GLU A 132 -13.36 -0.67 -1.22
C GLU A 132 -12.56 -0.36 -2.48
N ILE A 133 -11.24 -0.11 -2.38
CA ILE A 133 -10.41 0.30 -3.53
C ILE A 133 -9.51 -0.84 -3.99
N SER A 134 -8.61 -1.29 -3.12
CA SER A 134 -7.54 -2.25 -3.40
C SER A 134 -7.60 -3.45 -2.44
N PRO A 135 -8.70 -4.22 -2.43
CA PRO A 135 -8.76 -5.45 -1.66
C PRO A 135 -7.79 -6.49 -2.23
N ILE A 136 -7.29 -7.38 -1.36
CA ILE A 136 -6.37 -8.46 -1.76
C ILE A 136 -6.97 -9.32 -2.88
N ASN A 137 -8.28 -9.61 -2.77
CA ASN A 137 -9.03 -10.38 -3.76
C ASN A 137 -9.91 -9.42 -4.59
N ARG A 138 -9.28 -8.52 -5.35
CA ARG A 138 -10.01 -7.57 -6.21
C ARG A 138 -10.65 -8.24 -7.41
N ASN A 139 -11.86 -7.81 -7.73
CA ASN A 139 -12.51 -8.16 -8.99
C ASN A 139 -12.22 -7.12 -10.08
N ILE A 140 -12.57 -7.45 -11.34
CA ILE A 140 -12.31 -6.59 -12.50
C ILE A 140 -12.93 -5.18 -12.35
N LYS A 141 -14.08 -5.04 -11.67
CA LYS A 141 -14.71 -3.72 -11.46
C LYS A 141 -13.86 -2.88 -10.52
N GLN A 142 -13.38 -3.47 -9.42
CA GLN A 142 -12.51 -2.80 -8.46
C GLN A 142 -11.16 -2.43 -9.09
N GLU A 143 -10.56 -3.32 -9.88
CA GLU A 143 -9.32 -3.05 -10.59
C GLU A 143 -9.47 -1.86 -11.56
N LYS A 144 -10.57 -1.80 -12.33
CA LYS A 144 -10.86 -0.65 -13.19
C LYS A 144 -11.05 0.63 -12.40
N TYR A 145 -11.77 0.56 -11.28
CA TYR A 145 -12.03 1.72 -10.44
C TYR A 145 -10.73 2.26 -9.81
N GLU A 146 -9.91 1.39 -9.23
CA GLU A 146 -8.57 1.73 -8.73
C GLU A 146 -7.71 2.35 -9.84
N SER A 147 -7.73 1.78 -11.05
CA SER A 147 -6.98 2.28 -12.20
C SER A 147 -7.41 3.67 -12.65
N ASP A 148 -8.71 3.96 -12.68
CA ASP A 148 -9.22 5.31 -12.99
C ASP A 148 -8.82 6.32 -11.91
N ILE A 149 -8.88 5.94 -10.63
CA ILE A 149 -8.44 6.81 -9.53
C ILE A 149 -6.96 7.16 -9.69
N TRP A 150 -6.09 6.17 -9.91
CA TRP A 150 -4.67 6.44 -10.16
C TRP A 150 -4.45 7.24 -11.45
N THR A 151 -5.23 7.01 -12.50
CA THR A 151 -5.03 7.69 -13.77
C THR A 151 -5.44 9.17 -13.73
N TYR A 152 -6.56 9.48 -13.07
CA TYR A 152 -7.19 10.79 -13.15
C TYR A 152 -7.12 11.61 -11.85
N CYS A 153 -6.87 10.98 -10.71
CA CYS A 153 -6.77 11.67 -9.41
C CYS A 153 -5.31 11.80 -8.92
N SER A 154 -4.39 10.93 -9.37
CA SER A 154 -3.00 10.93 -8.91
C SER A 154 -2.09 11.85 -9.73
N VAL A 155 -1.00 12.29 -9.12
CA VAL A 155 0.05 13.09 -9.78
C VAL A 155 0.85 12.26 -10.78
N GLU A 156 0.91 10.94 -10.61
CA GLU A 156 1.58 9.96 -11.45
C GLU A 156 0.88 9.84 -12.81
N GLY A 157 -0.46 9.88 -12.80
CA GLY A 157 -1.30 9.78 -13.98
C GLY A 157 -1.44 8.36 -14.53
N GLY A 158 -1.29 7.35 -13.67
CA GLY A 158 -1.46 5.93 -13.99
C GLY A 158 -1.18 5.07 -12.75
N THR A 159 -1.67 3.85 -12.73
CA THR A 159 -1.39 2.87 -11.67
C THR A 159 0.07 2.44 -11.74
N PRO A 160 0.82 2.42 -10.62
CA PRO A 160 2.15 1.84 -10.60
C PRO A 160 2.11 0.33 -10.88
N GLU A 161 3.13 -0.17 -11.56
CA GLU A 161 3.25 -1.59 -11.90
C GLU A 161 3.54 -2.44 -10.67
N THR A 162 2.82 -3.54 -10.57
CA THR A 162 2.92 -4.50 -9.49
C THR A 162 3.96 -5.58 -9.80
N ILE A 163 4.34 -6.37 -8.79
CA ILE A 163 5.21 -7.56 -8.95
C ILE A 163 4.65 -8.48 -10.04
N TYR A 164 3.32 -8.68 -10.04
CA TYR A 164 2.65 -9.53 -11.02
C TYR A 164 2.79 -9.00 -12.45
N GLU A 165 2.52 -7.71 -12.66
CA GLU A 165 2.57 -7.08 -13.99
C GLU A 165 4.01 -7.02 -14.54
N GLN A 166 4.99 -6.73 -13.67
CA GLN A 166 6.40 -6.72 -14.04
C GLN A 166 6.97 -8.14 -14.24
N GLY A 167 6.31 -9.16 -13.69
CA GLY A 167 6.79 -10.54 -13.73
C GLY A 167 7.93 -10.84 -12.76
N ASP A 168 8.05 -10.06 -11.68
CA ASP A 168 9.02 -10.29 -10.62
C ASP A 168 8.71 -11.60 -9.89
N ARG A 169 9.75 -12.39 -9.58
CA ARG A 169 9.60 -13.70 -8.92
C ARG A 169 10.53 -13.85 -7.73
N PHE A 170 9.98 -14.39 -6.64
CA PHE A 170 10.70 -14.73 -5.43
C PHE A 170 10.75 -16.26 -5.26
N ILE A 171 11.84 -16.79 -4.70
CA ILE A 171 12.03 -18.25 -4.60
C ILE A 171 11.15 -18.81 -3.47
N GLY A 172 10.08 -19.51 -3.84
CA GLY A 172 9.19 -20.19 -2.89
C GLY A 172 7.76 -19.66 -2.94
N ARG A 173 6.76 -20.55 -2.90
CA ARG A 173 5.35 -20.17 -3.09
C ARG A 173 4.82 -19.25 -1.98
N TYR A 174 5.34 -19.40 -0.77
CA TYR A 174 4.89 -18.65 0.40
C TYR A 174 5.68 -17.37 0.62
N LYS A 175 6.43 -16.85 -0.36
CA LYS A 175 7.06 -15.54 -0.21
C LYS A 175 6.00 -14.45 -0.23
N LEU A 176 6.14 -13.46 0.64
CA LEU A 176 5.19 -12.36 0.77
C LEU A 176 4.93 -11.67 -0.57
N GLY A 177 5.99 -11.42 -1.34
CA GLY A 177 5.95 -10.89 -2.71
C GLY A 177 5.14 -11.74 -3.68
N ASN A 178 5.18 -13.07 -3.54
CA ASN A 178 4.41 -13.98 -4.40
C ASN A 178 2.95 -14.09 -3.96
N VAL A 179 2.66 -14.04 -2.65
CA VAL A 179 1.30 -14.10 -2.10
C VAL A 179 0.51 -12.84 -2.46
N TYR A 180 1.15 -11.66 -2.39
CA TYR A 180 0.52 -10.36 -2.65
C TYR A 180 1.02 -9.70 -3.95
N GLN A 181 1.45 -10.51 -4.92
CA GLN A 181 2.08 -10.01 -6.15
C GLN A 181 1.21 -9.01 -6.94
N SER A 182 -0.12 -9.11 -6.83
CA SER A 182 -1.08 -8.23 -7.51
C SER A 182 -1.25 -6.86 -6.85
N SER A 183 -0.80 -6.67 -5.61
CA SER A 183 -0.90 -5.37 -4.91
C SER A 183 0.46 -4.78 -4.57
N MET A 184 1.50 -5.59 -4.43
CA MET A 184 2.85 -5.12 -4.14
C MET A 184 3.47 -4.45 -5.35
N ILE A 185 4.04 -3.27 -5.13
CA ILE A 185 4.66 -2.48 -6.19
C ILE A 185 6.03 -3.05 -6.52
N SER A 186 6.31 -3.24 -7.82
CA SER A 186 7.62 -3.66 -8.25
C SER A 186 8.68 -2.61 -7.88
N THR A 187 9.75 -3.06 -7.22
CA THR A 187 10.95 -2.26 -6.97
C THR A 187 11.87 -2.20 -8.20
N ARG A 188 11.61 -3.01 -9.23
CA ARG A 188 12.47 -3.17 -10.41
C ARG A 188 11.92 -2.47 -11.66
N ALA A 189 10.60 -2.27 -11.74
CA ALA A 189 9.99 -1.49 -12.80
C ALA A 189 10.50 -0.03 -12.81
N VAL A 190 10.99 0.43 -13.96
CA VAL A 190 11.58 1.77 -14.13
C VAL A 190 10.47 2.83 -14.12
N GLU A 191 9.32 2.45 -14.64
CA GLU A 191 8.07 3.19 -14.77
C GLU A 191 7.56 3.65 -13.40
N ASN A 192 7.82 2.86 -12.35
CA ASN A 192 7.47 3.16 -10.97
C ASN A 192 8.34 4.26 -10.32
N GLY A 193 9.30 4.85 -11.03
CA GLY A 193 10.20 5.86 -10.47
C GLY A 193 9.47 7.08 -9.88
N LYS A 194 8.33 7.49 -10.44
CA LYS A 194 7.51 8.57 -9.89
C LYS A 194 6.80 8.16 -8.59
N PHE A 195 6.23 6.96 -8.57
CA PHE A 195 5.59 6.40 -7.39
C PHE A 195 6.60 6.32 -6.24
N TRP A 196 7.73 5.65 -6.44
CA TRP A 196 8.73 5.46 -5.38
C TRP A 196 9.31 6.77 -4.85
N ARG A 197 9.48 7.77 -5.72
CA ARG A 197 9.83 9.14 -5.31
C ARG A 197 8.80 9.73 -4.34
N ARG A 198 7.51 9.63 -4.65
CA ARG A 198 6.43 10.17 -3.80
C ARG A 198 6.25 9.36 -2.53
N GLN A 199 6.36 8.04 -2.62
CA GLN A 199 6.28 7.16 -1.48
C GLN A 199 7.44 7.41 -0.50
N ALA A 200 8.66 7.64 -0.98
CA ALA A 200 9.77 8.04 -0.12
C ALA A 200 9.53 9.41 0.55
N ILE A 201 8.99 10.40 -0.17
CA ILE A 201 8.61 11.69 0.42
C ILE A 201 7.53 11.51 1.49
N ALA A 202 6.53 10.65 1.25
CA ALA A 202 5.51 10.33 2.24
C ALA A 202 6.12 9.62 3.46
N PHE A 203 6.97 8.63 3.21
CA PHE A 203 7.59 7.77 4.21
C PHE A 203 8.49 8.57 5.16
N TYR A 204 9.43 9.36 4.64
CA TYR A 204 10.37 10.14 5.45
C TYR A 204 9.79 11.49 5.91
N GLY A 205 8.84 12.04 5.15
CA GLY A 205 8.22 13.34 5.42
C GLY A 205 9.17 14.54 5.29
N GLU A 206 8.58 15.73 5.33
CA GLU A 206 9.34 16.96 5.53
C GLU A 206 9.64 17.10 7.04
N ASN A 207 10.91 17.37 7.39
CA ASN A 207 11.35 17.52 8.78
C ASN A 207 11.09 16.30 9.68
N GLY A 208 11.10 15.09 9.13
CA GLY A 208 10.90 13.88 9.93
C GLY A 208 9.50 13.75 10.51
N LYS A 209 8.48 14.22 9.77
CA LYS A 209 7.05 13.96 10.05
C LYS A 209 6.42 13.10 8.94
N GLY A 210 7.10 12.02 8.56
CA GLY A 210 6.63 11.09 7.54
C GLY A 210 5.86 9.92 8.14
N ILE A 211 5.12 9.19 7.30
CA ILE A 211 4.35 8.01 7.75
C ILE A 211 5.22 6.88 8.29
N GLY A 212 6.52 6.88 7.97
CA GLY A 212 7.50 5.92 8.49
C GLY A 212 7.76 6.05 9.99
N SER A 213 7.49 7.22 10.61
CA SER A 213 7.60 7.36 12.08
C SER A 213 6.60 6.52 12.84
N GLU A 214 5.55 6.04 12.16
CA GLU A 214 4.51 5.21 12.74
C GLU A 214 4.74 3.70 12.56
N ALA A 215 5.90 3.30 12.02
CA ALA A 215 6.32 1.91 11.99
C ALA A 215 6.58 1.41 13.43
N LYS A 216 6.09 0.22 13.73
CA LYS A 216 6.08 -0.42 15.04
C LYS A 216 6.86 -1.74 15.03
N ASP A 217 6.83 -2.48 13.93
CA ASP A 217 7.43 -3.80 13.83
C ASP A 217 8.94 -3.70 13.57
N GLU A 218 9.73 -4.14 14.54
CA GLU A 218 11.19 -4.11 14.43
C GLU A 218 11.73 -5.10 13.38
N GLN A 219 10.99 -6.20 13.11
CA GLN A 219 11.41 -7.21 12.15
C GLN A 219 11.24 -6.72 10.71
N ALA A 220 10.22 -5.89 10.45
CA ALA A 220 9.97 -5.25 9.17
C ALA A 220 11.03 -4.20 8.82
N GLY A 221 11.74 -3.67 9.82
CA GLY A 221 12.88 -2.77 9.64
C GLY A 221 12.53 -1.34 9.23
N PHE A 222 11.26 -1.00 9.00
CA PHE A 222 10.86 0.34 8.53
C PHE A 222 11.14 1.43 9.55
N LYS A 223 10.91 1.16 10.85
CA LYS A 223 11.23 2.12 11.92
C LYS A 223 12.72 2.45 11.93
N LYS A 224 13.56 1.42 11.89
CA LYS A 224 15.02 1.57 11.81
C LYS A 224 15.43 2.34 10.57
N LEU A 225 14.85 2.02 9.41
CA LEU A 225 15.11 2.74 8.15
C LEU A 225 14.75 4.24 8.27
N TYR A 226 13.59 4.54 8.85
CA TYR A 226 13.10 5.90 9.03
C TYR A 226 14.02 6.74 9.93
N GLU A 227 14.55 6.11 10.98
CA GLU A 227 15.49 6.72 11.93
C GLU A 227 16.90 6.90 11.36
N THR A 228 17.22 6.32 10.19
CA THR A 228 18.53 6.53 9.56
C THR A 228 18.70 7.94 8.99
N ASP A 229 19.97 8.36 8.88
CA ASP A 229 20.36 9.56 8.15
C ASP A 229 20.28 9.37 6.62
N ASP A 230 20.32 8.11 6.16
CA ASP A 230 20.35 7.75 4.73
C ASP A 230 18.94 7.59 4.16
N ARG A 231 18.23 8.72 4.06
CA ARG A 231 16.82 8.78 3.64
C ARG A 231 16.68 8.82 2.13
N THR A 232 16.95 7.69 1.48
CA THR A 232 16.90 7.56 0.01
C THR A 232 15.71 6.74 -0.48
N ILE A 233 15.40 6.90 -1.78
CA ILE A 233 14.38 6.09 -2.46
C ILE A 233 14.88 4.64 -2.53
N GLU A 234 16.17 4.47 -2.80
CA GLU A 234 16.83 3.18 -2.97
C GLU A 234 16.78 2.36 -1.68
N SER A 235 17.07 2.96 -0.52
CA SER A 235 16.99 2.25 0.77
C SER A 235 15.58 1.80 1.11
N LEU A 236 14.55 2.59 0.75
CA LEU A 236 13.15 2.18 0.92
C LEU A 236 12.78 1.02 -0.01
N LYS A 237 13.17 1.10 -1.28
CA LYS A 237 12.94 0.03 -2.26
C LYS A 237 13.66 -1.27 -1.84
N GLU A 238 14.91 -1.18 -1.43
CA GLU A 238 15.71 -2.32 -0.98
C GLU A 238 15.04 -3.01 0.23
N LEU A 239 14.56 -2.24 1.21
CA LEU A 239 13.86 -2.81 2.35
C LEU A 239 12.54 -3.49 1.95
N CYS A 240 11.76 -2.87 1.06
CA CYS A 240 10.57 -3.50 0.50
C CYS A 240 10.91 -4.83 -0.17
N GLU A 241 11.96 -4.88 -1.01
CA GLU A 241 12.39 -6.08 -1.72
C GLU A 241 12.87 -7.19 -0.76
N ILE A 242 13.61 -6.84 0.29
CA ILE A 242 13.97 -7.77 1.36
C ILE A 242 12.72 -8.37 2.00
N ASN A 243 11.72 -7.54 2.32
CA ASN A 243 10.50 -8.00 2.96
C ASN A 243 9.61 -8.83 2.01
N TYR A 244 9.67 -8.59 0.71
CA TYR A 244 8.98 -9.42 -0.29
C TYR A 244 9.51 -10.86 -0.30
N ASP A 245 10.80 -11.06 -0.01
CA ASP A 245 11.42 -12.38 0.08
C ASP A 245 11.27 -13.04 1.47
N ILE A 246 10.44 -12.51 2.36
CA ILE A 246 10.14 -13.17 3.63
C ILE A 246 9.00 -14.17 3.44
N SER A 247 9.09 -15.32 4.12
CA SER A 247 8.01 -16.29 4.15
C SER A 247 6.78 -15.68 4.84
N TYR A 248 5.68 -15.62 4.13
CA TYR A 248 4.38 -15.17 4.59
C TYR A 248 3.87 -16.05 5.72
N SER A 249 3.57 -15.41 6.84
CA SER A 249 2.65 -15.92 7.85
C SER A 249 1.46 -14.98 7.92
N GLU A 250 0.26 -15.56 7.87
CA GLU A 250 -0.97 -14.80 7.99
C GLU A 250 -0.97 -14.05 9.31
N ASN A 251 -1.32 -12.76 9.28
CA ASN A 251 -1.38 -11.86 10.44
C ASN A 251 -0.05 -11.41 11.05
N SER A 252 1.11 -11.66 10.40
CA SER A 252 2.35 -11.02 10.86
C SER A 252 2.27 -9.50 10.72
N GLU A 253 2.68 -8.79 11.77
CA GLU A 253 2.82 -7.32 11.74
C GLU A 253 3.79 -6.89 10.62
N LEU A 254 4.83 -7.69 10.35
CA LEU A 254 5.71 -7.53 9.20
C LEU A 254 4.97 -7.44 7.86
N ALA A 255 4.03 -8.36 7.60
CA ALA A 255 3.23 -8.31 6.37
C ALA A 255 2.36 -7.06 6.32
N LYS A 256 1.77 -6.65 7.45
CA LYS A 256 0.94 -5.44 7.54
C LYS A 256 1.74 -4.19 7.22
N GLU A 257 2.94 -4.04 7.78
CA GLU A 257 3.81 -2.89 7.51
C GLU A 257 4.36 -2.88 6.09
N THR A 258 4.77 -4.05 5.58
CA THR A 258 5.27 -4.15 4.20
C THR A 258 4.17 -3.77 3.22
N LEU A 259 2.94 -4.27 3.40
CA LEU A 259 1.81 -3.86 2.58
C LEU A 259 1.51 -2.35 2.74
N ARG A 260 1.62 -1.80 3.94
CA ARG A 260 1.39 -0.36 4.18
C ARG A 260 2.34 0.52 3.37
N PHE A 261 3.62 0.17 3.31
CA PHE A 261 4.64 1.05 2.71
C PHE A 261 5.01 0.69 1.26
N CYS A 262 4.76 -0.54 0.83
CA CYS A 262 5.27 -1.08 -0.42
C CYS A 262 4.17 -1.59 -1.38
N SER A 263 2.88 -1.40 -1.07
CA SER A 263 1.77 -1.92 -1.88
C SER A 263 0.68 -0.87 -2.12
N LEU A 264 -0.22 -1.17 -3.06
CA LEU A 264 -1.46 -0.43 -3.30
C LEU A 264 -2.53 -0.65 -2.22
N SER A 265 -2.37 -1.67 -1.38
CA SER A 265 -3.35 -2.00 -0.34
C SER A 265 -3.29 -1.08 0.88
N GLY A 266 -2.28 -0.20 1.01
CA GLY A 266 -2.22 0.77 2.10
C GLY A 266 -2.28 0.15 3.50
N SER A 267 -2.72 0.90 4.51
CA SER A 267 -2.77 0.42 5.90
C SER A 267 -3.98 -0.50 6.17
N ILE A 268 -3.83 -1.47 7.06
CA ILE A 268 -4.99 -2.11 7.71
C ILE A 268 -5.43 -1.14 8.79
N ASN A 269 -6.71 -0.74 8.78
CA ASN A 269 -7.29 0.08 9.84
C ASN A 269 -6.88 -0.45 11.22
N ARG A 270 -6.33 0.45 12.04
CA ARG A 270 -5.98 0.18 13.45
C ARG A 270 -7.22 0.05 14.31
#